data_AF-A0A0G1Y6T2-F1
#
_entry.id   AF-A0A0G1Y6T2-F1
#
_cell.length_a   1.000
_cell.length_b   1.000
_cell.length_c   1.000
_cell.angle_alpha   90.00
_cell.angle_beta   90.00
_cell.angle_gamma   90.00
#
_symmetry.space_group_name_H-M   'P 1'
#
loop_
_entity.id
_entity.type
_entity.pdbx_description
1 polymer ?
#
loop_
_entity_poly.entity_id
_entity_poly.type
_entity_poly.pdbx_seq_one_letter_code
_entity_poly.pdbx_strand_id
1 'polypeptide(L)'
;MHNLVRRTFIISGVVIGIIVAIPILGFFLPKLVITNGVDKYEGEQRDYAEYAYKGARQLIGRGEYFFTPALRVVSVEPTATISTYGGTEVCDKVYVSDELNLFRPLSQPYLATVQGFTFFGIPSSKFEVYCISGAVRVSDGIL
;
A
#
# COMPACT_ATOMS: atom_id res chain seq x y z
N MET A 1 0.78 -15.17 -58.09
CA MET A 1 0.38 -15.86 -56.84
C MET A 1 1.41 -15.75 -55.71
N HIS A 2 2.72 -15.78 -55.96
CA HIS A 2 3.77 -15.67 -54.92
C HIS A 2 3.67 -14.43 -54.00
N ASN A 3 3.34 -13.26 -54.55
CA ASN A 3 3.25 -12.02 -53.77
C ASN A 3 2.04 -11.98 -52.81
N LEU A 4 0.97 -12.72 -53.12
CA LEU A 4 -0.21 -12.77 -52.26
C LEU A 4 0.08 -13.65 -51.04
N VAL A 5 0.62 -14.84 -51.27
CA VAL A 5 1.00 -15.80 -50.20
C VAL A 5 2.03 -15.20 -49.25
N ARG A 6 3.03 -14.48 -49.77
CA ARG A 6 4.05 -13.81 -48.94
C ARG A 6 3.46 -12.73 -48.04
N ARG A 7 2.46 -11.97 -48.53
CA ARG A 7 1.78 -10.94 -47.73
C ARG A 7 0.93 -11.56 -46.62
N THR A 8 0.23 -12.65 -46.90
CA THR A 8 -0.61 -13.34 -45.89
C THR A 8 0.22 -13.92 -44.75
N PHE A 9 1.40 -14.49 -45.05
CA PHE A 9 2.33 -15.00 -44.04
C PHE A 9 2.88 -13.90 -43.13
N ILE A 10 3.25 -12.74 -43.69
CA ILE A 10 3.76 -11.61 -42.92
C ILE A 10 2.67 -11.06 -41.98
N ILE A 11 1.45 -10.88 -42.48
CA ILE A 11 0.33 -10.38 -41.68
C ILE A 11 -0.01 -11.34 -40.55
N SER A 12 -0.09 -12.65 -40.84
CA SER A 12 -0.31 -13.69 -39.83
C SER A 12 0.75 -13.67 -38.72
N GLY A 13 2.04 -13.59 -39.09
CA GLY A 13 3.13 -13.53 -38.13
C GLY A 13 3.08 -12.29 -37.23
N VAL A 14 2.72 -11.13 -37.79
CA VAL A 14 2.56 -9.89 -37.02
C VAL A 14 1.38 -9.98 -36.06
N VAL A 15 0.24 -10.53 -36.50
CA VAL A 15 -0.94 -10.70 -35.64
C VAL A 15 -0.65 -11.64 -34.48
N ILE A 16 0.01 -12.78 -34.73
CA ILE A 16 0.41 -13.72 -33.66
C ILE A 16 1.42 -13.05 -32.72
N GLY A 17 2.39 -12.30 -33.26
CA GLY A 17 3.35 -11.55 -32.46
C GLY A 17 2.69 -10.54 -31.52
N ILE A 18 1.68 -9.80 -32.00
CA ILE A 18 0.91 -8.85 -31.18
C ILE A 18 0.07 -9.59 -30.13
N ILE A 19 -0.59 -10.70 -30.49
CA ILE A 19 -1.40 -11.51 -29.56
C ILE A 19 -0.54 -12.07 -28.42
N VAL A 20 0.73 -12.39 -28.68
CA VAL A 20 1.67 -12.86 -27.65
C VAL A 20 2.31 -11.70 -26.88
N ALA A 21 2.57 -10.57 -27.54
CA ALA A 21 3.18 -9.40 -26.90
C ALA A 21 2.22 -8.70 -25.92
N ILE A 22 0.92 -8.60 -26.21
CA ILE A 22 -0.08 -7.98 -25.32
C ILE A 22 -0.13 -8.63 -23.92
N PRO A 23 -0.26 -9.96 -23.77
CA PRO A 23 -0.28 -10.59 -22.46
C PRO A 23 1.10 -10.54 -21.78
N ILE A 24 2.20 -10.56 -22.53
CA ILE A 24 3.55 -10.33 -21.97
C ILE A 24 3.65 -8.92 -21.40
N LEU A 25 3.26 -7.89 -22.17
CA LEU A 25 3.22 -6.51 -21.70
C LEU A 25 2.24 -6.32 -20.54
N GLY A 26 1.08 -6.97 -20.57
CA GLY A 26 0.11 -6.98 -19.46
C GLY A 26 0.66 -7.67 -18.20
N PHE A 27 1.45 -8.72 -18.37
CA PHE A 27 2.13 -9.43 -17.29
C PHE A 27 3.35 -8.65 -16.75
N PHE A 28 3.98 -7.81 -17.56
CA PHE A 28 5.04 -6.86 -17.19
C PHE A 28 4.52 -5.45 -16.85
N LEU A 29 3.20 -5.24 -16.87
CA LEU A 29 2.51 -4.10 -16.29
C LEU A 29 1.96 -4.37 -14.86
N PRO A 30 2.57 -5.21 -13.98
CA PRO A 30 2.11 -5.26 -12.62
C PRO A 30 2.62 -4.00 -11.92
N LYS A 31 1.70 -3.07 -11.68
CA LYS A 31 1.72 -2.19 -10.49
C LYS A 31 2.87 -1.19 -10.33
N LEU A 32 3.13 -0.36 -11.33
CA LEU A 32 3.98 0.82 -11.10
C LEU A 32 3.26 2.04 -10.51
N VAL A 33 1.96 1.95 -10.20
CA VAL A 33 1.19 3.12 -9.72
C VAL A 33 0.24 2.79 -8.55
N ILE A 34 0.67 1.94 -7.61
CA ILE A 34 0.06 2.00 -6.27
C ILE A 34 0.77 3.13 -5.55
N THR A 35 0.20 4.33 -5.62
CA THR A 35 0.66 5.43 -4.76
C THR A 35 0.48 5.02 -3.30
N ASN A 36 1.37 5.49 -2.43
CA ASN A 36 1.29 5.20 -1.00
C ASN A 36 0.00 5.75 -0.35
N GLY A 37 -0.76 6.61 -1.04
CA GLY A 37 -2.03 7.17 -0.58
C GLY A 37 -1.89 8.30 0.44
N VAL A 38 -0.66 8.62 0.85
CA VAL A 38 -0.34 9.70 1.80
C VAL A 38 -0.63 11.07 1.18
N ASP A 39 -0.44 11.18 -0.13
CA ASP A 39 -0.69 12.37 -0.95
C ASP A 39 -2.13 12.88 -0.92
N LYS A 40 -3.09 12.06 -0.46
CA LYS A 40 -4.49 12.45 -0.31
C LYS A 40 -4.79 13.29 0.93
N TYR A 41 -3.84 13.38 1.87
CA TYR A 41 -4.03 14.02 3.16
C TYR A 41 -3.18 15.29 3.27
N GLU A 42 -3.60 16.20 4.14
CA GLU A 42 -2.88 17.43 4.45
C GLU A 42 -2.72 17.62 5.96
N GLY A 43 -1.75 18.43 6.38
CA GLY A 43 -1.50 18.74 7.79
C GLY A 43 -1.23 17.50 8.65
N GLU A 44 -1.84 17.45 9.85
CA GLU A 44 -1.65 16.38 10.82
C GLU A 44 -2.08 15.00 10.30
N GLN A 45 -3.12 14.94 9.45
CA GLN A 45 -3.56 13.68 8.84
C GLN A 45 -2.49 13.11 7.91
N ARG A 46 -1.77 13.97 7.17
CA ARG A 46 -0.68 13.55 6.30
C ARG A 46 0.50 13.01 7.11
N ASP A 47 0.88 13.72 8.17
CA ASP A 47 1.95 13.30 9.07
C ASP A 47 1.62 11.92 9.69
N TYR A 48 0.36 11.72 10.10
CA TYR A 48 -0.10 10.43 10.64
C TYR A 48 -0.19 9.33 9.57
N ALA A 49 -0.62 9.66 8.35
CA ALA A 49 -0.62 8.73 7.22
C ALA A 49 0.78 8.22 6.90
N GLU A 50 1.79 9.11 6.90
CA GLU A 50 3.18 8.75 6.65
C GLU A 50 3.73 7.85 7.76
N TYR A 51 3.46 8.18 9.02
CA TYR A 51 3.82 7.33 10.16
C TYR A 51 3.21 5.93 10.05
N ALA A 52 1.90 5.84 9.78
CA ALA A 52 1.20 4.57 9.65
C ALA A 52 1.76 3.72 8.50
N TYR A 53 2.07 4.35 7.37
CA TYR A 53 2.70 3.70 6.24
C TYR A 53 4.08 3.14 6.58
N LYS A 54 4.94 3.92 7.27
CA LYS A 54 6.27 3.46 7.73
C LYS A 54 6.16 2.30 8.72
N GLY A 55 5.26 2.40 9.70
CA GLY A 55 5.00 1.34 10.67
C GLY A 55 4.56 0.03 10.02
N ALA A 56 3.59 0.09 9.10
CA ALA A 56 3.15 -1.08 8.34
C ALA A 56 4.28 -1.66 7.48
N ARG A 57 5.12 -0.82 6.88
CA ARG A 57 6.27 -1.26 6.07
C ARG A 57 7.32 -2.01 6.90
N GLN A 58 7.57 -1.57 8.14
CA GLN A 58 8.50 -2.26 9.05
C GLN A 58 7.99 -3.66 9.43
N LEU A 59 6.68 -3.85 9.61
CA LEU A 59 6.10 -5.16 9.87
C LEU A 59 6.25 -6.12 8.69
N ILE A 60 6.03 -5.62 7.48
CA ILE A 60 6.20 -6.43 6.26
C ILE A 60 7.66 -6.84 6.05
N GLY A 61 8.60 -5.96 6.39
CA GLY A 61 10.04 -6.23 6.32
C GLY A 61 10.54 -7.33 7.25
N ARG A 62 9.73 -7.79 8.22
CA ARG A 62 10.10 -8.85 9.19
C ARG A 62 9.79 -10.28 8.74
N GLY A 63 9.37 -10.49 7.49
CA GLY A 63 9.39 -11.80 6.83
C GLY A 63 8.04 -12.52 6.73
N GLU A 64 7.03 -12.14 7.51
CA GLU A 64 5.71 -12.81 7.48
C GLU A 64 4.84 -12.38 6.27
N TYR A 65 5.16 -11.26 5.62
CA TYR A 65 4.35 -10.68 4.54
C TYR A 65 5.09 -10.59 3.21
N PHE A 66 5.99 -11.54 2.91
CA PHE A 66 6.80 -11.55 1.67
C PHE A 66 5.97 -11.37 0.38
N PHE A 67 4.71 -11.79 0.38
CA PHE A 67 3.79 -11.64 -0.77
C PHE A 67 3.06 -10.29 -0.85
N THR A 68 3.40 -9.32 0.02
CA THR A 68 2.80 -7.97 0.05
C THR A 68 3.82 -6.93 -0.43
N PRO A 69 4.10 -6.84 -1.74
CA PRO A 69 5.09 -5.92 -2.30
C PRO A 69 4.68 -4.45 -2.21
N ALA A 70 3.40 -4.15 -2.05
CA ALA A 70 2.90 -2.78 -2.07
C ALA A 70 1.97 -2.50 -0.88
N LEU A 71 2.11 -1.31 -0.32
CA LEU A 71 1.26 -0.77 0.74
C LEU A 71 0.58 0.51 0.25
N ARG A 72 -0.61 0.79 0.77
CA ARG A 72 -1.33 2.05 0.55
C ARG A 72 -2.13 2.42 1.78
N VAL A 73 -2.04 3.68 2.20
CA VAL A 73 -2.97 4.28 3.16
C VAL A 73 -4.33 4.46 2.47
N VAL A 74 -5.36 3.79 3.00
CA VAL A 74 -6.71 3.82 2.42
C VAL A 74 -7.66 4.73 3.20
N SER A 75 -7.46 4.89 4.51
CA SER A 75 -8.19 5.84 5.34
C SER A 75 -7.33 6.39 6.47
N VAL A 76 -7.60 7.63 6.86
CA VAL A 76 -7.11 8.27 8.09
C VAL A 76 -8.28 9.06 8.65
N GLU A 77 -8.74 8.66 9.82
CA GLU A 77 -9.94 9.22 10.44
C GLU A 77 -9.63 9.65 11.88
N PRO A 78 -10.11 10.82 12.34
CA PRO A 78 -10.05 11.18 13.74
C PRO A 78 -10.79 10.14 14.58
N THR A 79 -10.23 9.72 15.71
CA THR A 79 -10.89 8.79 16.63
C THR A 79 -10.85 9.35 18.05
N ALA A 80 -11.93 9.18 18.81
CA ALA A 80 -12.02 9.68 20.17
C ALA A 80 -11.40 8.73 21.21
N THR A 81 -11.19 7.46 20.86
CA THR A 81 -10.84 6.42 21.84
C THR A 81 -10.19 5.22 21.16
N ILE A 82 -9.09 4.76 21.73
CA ILE A 82 -8.48 3.48 21.40
C ILE A 82 -8.49 2.65 22.68
N SER A 83 -9.36 1.63 22.73
CA SER A 83 -9.32 0.62 23.77
C SER A 83 -8.31 -0.45 23.38
N THR A 84 -7.12 -0.37 23.94
CA THR A 84 -6.18 -1.49 23.93
C THR A 84 -6.58 -2.51 25.00
N TYR A 85 -6.36 -3.81 24.72
CA TYR A 85 -6.49 -4.88 25.71
C TYR A 85 -5.49 -4.61 26.86
N GLY A 86 -5.93 -3.94 27.93
CA GLY A 86 -5.09 -3.60 29.09
C GLY A 86 -5.15 -2.13 29.57
N GLY A 87 -5.80 -1.23 28.84
CA GLY A 87 -5.96 0.17 29.27
C GLY A 87 -6.34 1.13 28.13
N THR A 88 -6.78 2.34 28.49
CA THR A 88 -6.93 3.50 27.59
C THR A 88 -5.59 4.24 27.50
N GLU A 89 -4.85 4.06 26.40
CA GLU A 89 -3.72 4.93 26.08
C GLU A 89 -4.23 6.12 25.25
N VAL A 90 -3.89 7.35 25.66
CA VAL A 90 -4.21 8.58 24.92
C VAL A 90 -3.07 8.85 23.93
N CYS A 91 -3.40 8.96 22.64
CA CYS A 91 -2.39 9.15 21.58
C CYS A 91 -2.06 10.64 21.38
N ASP A 92 -1.03 11.13 22.05
CA ASP A 92 -0.75 12.57 22.05
C ASP A 92 0.30 13.04 21.01
N LYS A 93 1.03 12.15 20.32
CA LYS A 93 2.16 12.52 19.43
C LYS A 93 2.27 11.60 18.20
N VAL A 94 3.05 11.98 17.16
CA VAL A 94 3.55 11.09 16.06
C VAL A 94 5.02 11.33 15.73
N TYR A 95 5.72 10.31 15.21
CA TYR A 95 7.07 10.44 14.63
C TYR A 95 6.96 10.81 13.15
N VAL A 96 7.49 11.98 12.79
CA VAL A 96 7.37 12.51 11.42
C VAL A 96 8.62 12.27 10.56
N SER A 97 9.77 11.95 11.18
CA SER A 97 11.04 11.78 10.45
C SER A 97 11.97 10.76 11.11
N ASP A 98 12.72 10.02 10.28
CA ASP A 98 13.78 9.09 10.71
C ASP A 98 15.08 9.82 11.08
N GLU A 99 15.24 11.09 10.68
CA GLU A 99 16.52 11.82 10.75
C GLU A 99 16.62 12.78 11.95
N LEU A 100 15.49 13.14 12.55
CA LEU A 100 15.41 14.04 13.69
C LEU A 100 14.24 13.56 14.54
N ASN A 101 14.45 13.37 15.84
CA ASN A 101 13.41 13.06 16.84
C ASN A 101 12.37 14.21 16.98
N LEU A 102 11.77 14.62 15.86
CA LEU A 102 10.75 15.64 15.73
C LEU A 102 9.43 14.97 16.04
N PHE A 103 9.07 15.05 17.31
CA PHE A 103 7.72 14.80 17.76
C PHE A 103 6.84 15.97 17.33
N ARG A 104 5.85 15.72 16.47
CA ARG A 104 4.73 16.63 16.36
C ARG A 104 3.63 16.16 17.31
N PRO A 105 3.20 17.01 18.28
CA PRO A 105 1.99 16.72 19.01
C PRO A 105 0.84 16.70 18.01
N LEU A 106 -0.07 15.73 18.18
CA LEU A 106 -1.31 15.71 17.45
C LEU A 106 -2.34 16.54 18.20
N SER A 107 -3.17 17.28 17.48
CA SER A 107 -4.32 17.97 18.08
C SER A 107 -5.40 16.99 18.55
N GLN A 108 -5.46 15.78 17.98
CA GLN A 108 -6.42 14.73 18.31
C GLN A 108 -5.91 13.34 17.88
N PRO A 109 -6.48 12.24 18.41
CA PRO A 109 -6.09 10.89 18.00
C PRO A 109 -6.59 10.58 16.58
N TYR A 110 -5.83 9.76 15.86
CA TYR A 110 -6.20 9.28 14.52
C TYR A 110 -6.13 7.75 14.44
N LEU A 111 -6.97 7.17 13.60
CA LEU A 111 -6.91 5.79 13.15
C LEU A 111 -6.53 5.78 11.67
N ALA A 112 -5.47 5.06 11.32
CA ALA A 112 -5.05 4.89 9.94
C ALA A 112 -5.20 3.43 9.51
N THR A 113 -5.79 3.23 8.34
CA THR A 113 -5.86 1.93 7.70
C THR A 113 -4.85 1.87 6.57
N VAL A 114 -3.91 0.92 6.64
CA VAL A 114 -2.96 0.62 5.57
C VAL A 114 -3.33 -0.72 4.95
N GLN A 115 -3.59 -0.72 3.64
CA GLN A 115 -3.89 -1.92 2.88
C GLN A 115 -2.63 -2.41 2.18
N GLY A 116 -2.28 -3.66 2.42
CA GLY A 116 -1.32 -4.42 1.65
C GLY A 116 -1.93 -4.97 0.37
N PHE A 117 -1.14 -5.02 -0.69
CA PHE A 117 -1.51 -5.61 -1.96
C PHE A 117 -0.43 -6.55 -2.48
N THR A 118 -0.86 -7.61 -3.19
CA THR A 118 0.00 -8.60 -3.87
C THR A 118 0.79 -8.02 -5.04
N PHE A 119 1.52 -8.82 -5.83
CA PHE A 119 2.10 -8.35 -7.10
C PHE A 119 1.05 -8.06 -8.19
N PHE A 120 -0.18 -8.59 -8.09
CA PHE A 120 -1.15 -8.52 -9.20
C PHE A 120 -2.25 -7.46 -9.10
N GLY A 121 -2.61 -7.03 -7.91
CA GLY A 121 -3.59 -5.94 -7.73
C GLY A 121 -4.39 -6.13 -6.46
N ILE A 122 -4.27 -7.31 -5.91
CA ILE A 122 -5.24 -7.91 -5.03
C ILE A 122 -4.90 -7.49 -3.61
N PRO A 123 -5.86 -6.92 -2.85
CA PRO A 123 -5.72 -6.71 -1.42
C PRO A 123 -5.29 -8.02 -0.73
N SER A 124 -4.27 -7.98 0.14
CA SER A 124 -3.75 -9.17 0.83
C SER A 124 -3.79 -9.07 2.34
N SER A 125 -3.61 -7.88 2.91
CA SER A 125 -3.52 -7.68 4.35
C SER A 125 -4.02 -6.29 4.74
N LYS A 126 -4.63 -6.17 5.91
CA LYS A 126 -5.13 -4.90 6.44
C LYS A 126 -4.44 -4.59 7.76
N PHE A 127 -3.79 -3.44 7.84
CA PHE A 127 -3.13 -2.95 9.06
C PHE A 127 -3.90 -1.76 9.60
N GLU A 128 -4.34 -1.88 10.83
CA GLU A 128 -4.97 -0.78 11.55
C GLU A 128 -3.93 -0.22 12.52
N VAL A 129 -3.46 0.99 12.21
CA VAL A 129 -2.43 1.67 12.99
C VAL A 129 -3.11 2.69 13.89
N TYR A 130 -3.02 2.41 15.18
CA TYR A 130 -3.43 3.31 16.24
C TYR A 130 -2.24 3.59 17.15
N CYS A 131 -2.06 4.85 17.57
CA CYS A 131 -1.11 5.26 18.62
C CYS A 131 0.40 5.05 18.34
N ILE A 132 1.23 5.73 19.15
CA ILE A 132 2.70 5.75 19.06
C ILE A 132 3.38 4.55 19.74
N SER A 133 2.73 3.86 20.68
CA SER A 133 3.39 2.88 21.56
C SER A 133 3.86 1.60 20.84
N GLY A 134 3.88 1.58 19.51
CA GLY A 134 4.26 0.42 18.70
C GLY A 134 3.14 -0.60 18.56
N ALA A 135 1.93 -0.29 19.04
CA ALA A 135 0.77 -1.16 18.93
C ALA A 135 0.13 -1.06 17.53
N VAL A 136 0.84 -1.54 16.51
CA VAL A 136 0.22 -1.79 15.21
C VAL A 136 -0.58 -3.09 15.33
N ARG A 137 -1.89 -3.03 15.16
CA ARG A 137 -2.72 -4.22 15.11
C ARG A 137 -2.84 -4.69 13.68
N VAL A 138 -2.33 -5.88 13.43
CA VAL A 138 -2.70 -6.63 12.23
C VAL A 138 -4.13 -7.09 12.44
N SER A 139 -5.02 -6.63 11.57
CA SER A 139 -6.35 -7.21 11.48
C SER A 139 -6.27 -8.22 10.34
N ASP A 140 -6.28 -9.51 10.67
CA ASP A 140 -6.35 -10.60 9.69
C ASP A 140 -7.76 -10.64 9.07
N GLY A 141 -8.14 -9.55 8.42
CA GLY A 141 -9.28 -9.50 7.53
C GLY A 141 -8.85 -10.12 6.20
N ILE A 142 -8.95 -11.45 6.10
CA ILE A 142 -9.03 -12.11 4.80
C ILE A 142 -10.38 -11.67 4.21
N LEU A 143 -10.34 -10.81 3.19
CA LEU A 143 -11.49 -10.53 2.32
C LEU A 143 -11.66 -11.65 1.31
#